data_AF-A0A1V5II81-F1
#
_entry.id   AF-A0A1V5II81-F1
#
_cell.length_a   1.000
_cell.length_b   1.000
_cell.length_c   1.000
_cell.angle_alpha   90.00
_cell.angle_beta   90.00
_cell.angle_gamma   90.00
#
_symmetry.space_group_name_H-M   'P 1'
#
loop_
_entity.id
_entity.type
_entity.pdbx_description
1 polymer ?
#
loop_
_entity_poly.entity_id
_entity_poly.type
_entity_poly.pdbx_seq_one_letter_code
_entity_poly.pdbx_strand_id
1 'polypeptide(L)'
;MMSRLCILFLVAVLVVLSGCVNPDARPDLSLEEQEMLQEHIHEFMENPGYTINMSNITEQEGLLLIMTNDTLFFINPVNYSVSRAEFSGQNAILSVTNTTLHGRAIDGIQSFFQDESFNPEITRIRYHDDRYEIEGPGMFFRVNATTGAMISFRLIGNESVQALNGSEQYAEAREALTRTV
;
A
#
# COMPACT_ATOMS: atom_id res chain seq x y z
N MET A 1 56.25 14.70 6.21
CA MET A 1 55.02 13.98 6.62
C MET A 1 53.96 15.03 6.94
N MET A 2 53.15 15.37 5.93
CA MET A 2 51.92 16.14 6.03
C MET A 2 51.14 15.88 4.72
N SER A 3 49.82 15.76 4.85
CA SER A 3 48.84 15.94 3.77
C SER A 3 48.76 14.89 2.65
N ARG A 4 48.54 13.62 3.01
CA ARG A 4 47.74 12.70 2.16
C ARG A 4 46.39 12.33 2.77
N LEU A 5 46.19 12.58 4.07
CA LEU A 5 44.89 12.43 4.73
C LEU A 5 43.92 13.60 4.47
N CYS A 6 44.41 14.80 4.11
CA CYS A 6 43.54 15.96 3.87
C CYS A 6 42.81 15.92 2.52
N ILE A 7 43.29 15.13 1.55
CA ILE A 7 42.66 15.04 0.22
C ILE A 7 41.48 14.06 0.22
N LEU A 8 41.54 12.99 1.03
CA LEU A 8 40.45 12.02 1.17
C LEU A 8 39.24 12.59 1.92
N PHE A 9 39.45 13.54 2.84
CA PHE A 9 38.35 14.21 3.53
C PHE A 9 37.61 15.24 2.65
N LEU A 10 38.25 15.77 1.61
CA LEU A 10 37.63 16.78 0.74
C LEU A 10 36.72 16.17 -0.33
N VAL A 11 36.93 14.90 -0.70
CA VAL A 11 36.06 14.17 -1.63
C VAL A 11 34.82 13.60 -0.93
N ALA A 12 34.94 13.21 0.35
CA ALA A 12 33.80 12.74 1.14
C ALA A 12 32.79 13.86 1.48
N VAL A 13 33.22 15.12 1.50
CA VAL A 13 32.32 16.27 1.74
C VAL A 13 31.64 16.77 0.45
N LEU A 14 32.20 16.46 -0.73
CA LEU A 14 31.60 16.81 -2.02
C LEU A 14 30.48 15.88 -2.48
N VAL A 15 30.40 14.65 -1.96
CA VAL A 15 29.29 13.71 -2.23
C VAL A 15 28.07 13.97 -1.32
N VAL A 16 28.25 14.72 -0.24
CA VAL A 16 27.16 15.04 0.72
C VAL A 16 26.49 16.41 0.41
N LEU A 17 27.04 17.19 -0.52
CA LEU A 17 26.54 18.54 -0.87
C LEU A 17 25.75 18.62 -2.19
N SER A 18 25.47 17.50 -2.86
CA SER A 18 24.64 17.45 -4.08
C SER A 18 23.28 16.78 -3.87
N GLY A 19 22.87 16.57 -2.63
CA GLY A 19 21.58 15.96 -2.26
C GLY A 19 20.62 16.94 -1.58
N CYS A 20 20.56 18.19 -2.03
CA CYS A 20 19.34 18.98 -1.81
C CYS A 20 18.25 18.35 -2.68
N VAL A 21 17.65 17.26 -2.21
CA VAL A 21 16.38 16.78 -2.74
C VAL A 21 15.40 17.90 -2.43
N ASN A 22 15.09 18.72 -3.43
CA ASN A 22 13.98 19.64 -3.36
C ASN A 22 12.74 18.76 -3.14
N PRO A 23 12.04 18.85 -2.00
CA PRO A 23 10.93 17.95 -1.70
C PRO A 23 9.69 18.18 -2.59
N ASP A 24 9.74 19.12 -3.54
CA ASP A 24 8.59 19.49 -4.38
C ASP A 24 9.00 19.81 -5.84
N ALA A 25 9.98 19.09 -6.40
CA ALA A 25 10.22 19.20 -7.83
C ALA A 25 9.10 18.47 -8.58
N ARG A 26 8.19 19.23 -9.19
CA ARG A 26 7.25 18.66 -10.16
C ARG A 26 8.05 18.01 -11.29
N PRO A 27 7.85 16.72 -11.58
CA PRO A 27 8.52 16.08 -12.69
C PRO A 27 8.01 16.66 -14.02
N ASP A 28 8.93 16.92 -14.95
CA ASP A 28 8.61 17.36 -16.30
C ASP A 28 8.34 16.14 -17.18
N LEU A 29 7.10 15.62 -17.08
CA LEU A 29 6.65 14.47 -17.87
C LEU A 29 6.13 14.94 -19.22
N SER A 30 6.63 14.34 -20.29
CA SER A 30 6.07 14.51 -21.63
C SER A 30 4.63 13.98 -21.72
N LEU A 31 3.93 14.32 -22.80
CA LEU A 31 2.56 13.85 -23.02
C LEU A 31 2.48 12.33 -23.07
N GLU A 32 3.45 11.69 -23.74
CA GLU A 32 3.53 10.22 -23.85
C GLU A 32 3.72 9.56 -22.47
N GLU A 33 4.56 10.14 -21.60
CA GLU A 33 4.76 9.63 -20.25
C GLU A 33 3.52 9.79 -19.37
N GLN A 34 2.77 10.89 -19.55
CA GLN A 34 1.49 11.09 -18.87
C GLN A 34 0.43 10.08 -19.33
N GLU A 35 0.39 9.76 -20.63
CA GLU A 35 -0.50 8.74 -21.18
C GLU A 35 -0.15 7.34 -20.64
N MET A 36 1.13 6.96 -20.64
CA MET A 36 1.58 5.68 -20.07
C MET A 36 1.27 5.59 -18.57
N LEU A 37 1.49 6.67 -17.82
CA LEU A 37 1.15 6.74 -16.40
C LEU A 37 -0.34 6.52 -16.14
N GLN A 38 -1.20 7.13 -16.96
CA GLN A 38 -2.65 6.98 -16.87
C GLN A 38 -3.07 5.53 -17.15
N GLU A 39 -2.49 4.91 -18.18
CA GLU A 39 -2.77 3.54 -18.57
C GLU A 39 -2.39 2.54 -17.47
N HIS A 40 -1.21 2.66 -16.87
CA HIS A 40 -0.78 1.77 -15.79
C HIS A 40 -1.65 1.91 -14.53
N ILE A 41 -2.18 3.10 -14.26
CA ILE A 41 -3.15 3.29 -13.18
C ILE A 41 -4.50 2.66 -13.53
N HIS A 42 -4.96 2.76 -14.79
CA HIS A 42 -6.17 2.08 -15.23
C HIS A 42 -6.06 0.57 -15.11
N GLU A 43 -4.91 0.01 -15.48
CA GLU A 43 -4.61 -1.41 -15.31
C GLU A 43 -4.61 -1.81 -13.84
N PHE A 44 -3.91 -1.07 -12.98
CA PHE A 44 -3.86 -1.33 -11.54
C PHE A 44 -5.24 -1.26 -10.89
N MET A 45 -6.05 -0.25 -11.27
CA MET A 45 -7.40 -0.04 -10.75
C MET A 45 -8.44 -0.95 -11.42
N GLU A 46 -8.06 -1.70 -12.45
CA GLU A 46 -8.95 -2.49 -13.30
C GLU A 46 -10.16 -1.65 -13.79
N ASN A 47 -9.91 -0.37 -14.06
CA ASN A 47 -10.94 0.62 -14.38
C ASN A 47 -10.44 1.68 -15.37
N PRO A 48 -10.78 1.59 -16.67
CA PRO A 48 -10.36 2.57 -17.69
C PRO A 48 -11.02 3.95 -17.52
N GLY A 49 -12.05 4.06 -16.66
CA GLY A 49 -12.68 5.33 -16.30
C GLY A 49 -12.08 6.00 -15.07
N TYR A 50 -11.07 5.40 -14.41
CA TYR A 50 -10.49 5.96 -13.21
C TYR A 50 -9.65 7.19 -13.55
N THR A 51 -10.00 8.35 -12.99
CA THR A 51 -9.32 9.61 -13.31
C THR A 51 -8.40 10.02 -12.18
N ILE A 52 -7.21 10.47 -12.54
CA ILE A 52 -6.27 11.09 -11.62
C ILE A 52 -5.92 12.49 -12.11
N ASN A 53 -5.57 13.36 -11.17
CA ASN A 53 -5.11 14.69 -11.53
C ASN A 53 -3.60 14.70 -11.78
N MET A 54 -3.22 14.66 -13.05
CA MET A 54 -1.82 14.73 -13.50
C MET A 54 -1.09 16.02 -13.10
N SER A 55 -1.81 17.09 -12.70
CA SER A 55 -1.16 18.31 -12.21
C SER A 55 -0.53 18.14 -10.82
N ASN A 56 -0.91 17.10 -10.08
CA ASN A 56 -0.51 16.88 -8.69
C ASN A 56 0.64 15.88 -8.53
N ILE A 57 1.33 15.54 -9.63
CA ILE A 57 2.45 14.62 -9.57
C ILE A 57 3.65 15.34 -8.96
N THR A 58 4.23 14.75 -7.93
CA THR A 58 5.50 15.16 -7.32
C THR A 58 6.48 13.99 -7.35
N GLU A 59 7.74 14.22 -6.98
CA GLU A 59 8.72 13.14 -6.79
C GLU A 59 9.02 12.98 -5.30
N GLN A 60 8.93 11.74 -4.81
CA GLN A 60 9.28 11.40 -3.44
C GLN A 60 9.99 10.05 -3.41
N GLU A 61 11.16 9.99 -2.75
CA GLU A 61 11.97 8.77 -2.61
C GLU A 61 12.37 8.14 -3.97
N GLY A 62 12.51 8.96 -5.02
CA GLY A 62 12.81 8.47 -6.38
C GLY A 62 11.62 7.81 -7.08
N LEU A 63 10.40 7.99 -6.56
CA LEU A 63 9.15 7.54 -7.15
C LEU A 63 8.29 8.75 -7.52
N LEU A 64 7.46 8.59 -8.55
CA LEU A 64 6.39 9.55 -8.82
C LEU A 64 5.30 9.36 -7.77
N LEU A 65 4.93 10.44 -7.09
CA LEU A 65 3.87 10.48 -6.11
C LEU A 65 2.65 11.18 -6.71
N ILE A 66 1.50 10.52 -6.64
CA ILE A 66 0.21 11.12 -6.98
C ILE A 66 -0.65 11.07 -5.74
N MET A 67 -0.99 12.25 -5.21
CA MET A 67 -1.78 12.37 -3.99
C MET A 67 -3.07 13.13 -4.24
N THR A 68 -4.18 12.52 -3.80
CA THR A 68 -5.48 13.17 -3.63
C THR A 68 -5.82 13.20 -2.13
N ASN A 69 -7.02 13.65 -1.77
CA ASN A 69 -7.43 13.68 -0.36
C ASN A 69 -7.46 12.29 0.29
N ASP A 70 -7.87 11.29 -0.49
CA ASP A 70 -8.26 9.96 -0.01
C ASP A 70 -7.48 8.82 -0.70
N THR A 71 -6.61 9.15 -1.65
CA THR A 71 -5.84 8.16 -2.41
C THR A 71 -4.43 8.63 -2.65
N LEU A 72 -3.49 7.69 -2.57
CA LEU A 72 -2.09 7.91 -2.83
C LEU A 72 -1.55 6.81 -3.74
N PHE A 73 -0.75 7.18 -4.75
CA PHE A 73 0.02 6.26 -5.57
C PHE A 73 1.50 6.62 -5.55
N PHE A 74 2.35 5.62 -5.31
CA PHE A 74 3.79 5.69 -5.61
C PHE A 74 4.09 4.84 -6.82
N ILE A 75 4.72 5.44 -7.82
CA ILE A 75 4.87 4.87 -9.15
C ILE A 75 6.33 4.88 -9.53
N ASN A 76 6.80 3.77 -10.08
CA ASN A 76 8.17 3.65 -10.56
C ASN A 76 8.33 4.49 -11.85
N PRO A 77 9.23 5.49 -11.89
CA PRO A 77 9.36 6.39 -13.04
C PRO A 77 9.96 5.72 -14.28
N VAL A 78 10.53 4.51 -14.15
CA VAL A 78 11.18 3.80 -15.26
C VAL A 78 10.17 3.05 -16.14
N ASN A 79 9.12 2.50 -15.53
CA ASN A 79 8.15 1.64 -16.20
C ASN A 79 6.68 2.02 -15.88
N TYR A 80 6.47 3.10 -15.12
CA TYR A 80 5.17 3.62 -14.69
C TYR A 80 4.26 2.64 -13.94
N SER A 81 4.79 1.50 -13.48
CA SER A 81 4.03 0.56 -12.65
C SER A 81 3.79 1.11 -11.25
N VAL A 82 2.59 0.88 -10.70
CA VAL A 82 2.25 1.20 -9.31
C VAL A 82 3.05 0.30 -8.37
N SER A 83 3.91 0.89 -7.55
CA SER A 83 4.72 0.19 -6.55
C SER A 83 4.06 0.19 -5.16
N ARG A 84 3.37 1.29 -4.82
CA ARG A 84 2.56 1.37 -3.60
C ARG A 84 1.28 2.16 -3.88
N ALA A 85 0.20 1.79 -3.23
CA ALA A 85 -1.02 2.57 -3.24
C ALA A 85 -1.66 2.57 -1.86
N GLU A 86 -2.31 3.67 -1.48
CA GLU A 86 -3.12 3.74 -0.27
C GLU A 86 -4.49 4.34 -0.60
N PHE A 87 -5.54 3.76 -0.04
CA PHE A 87 -6.93 4.19 -0.17
C PHE A 87 -7.50 4.37 1.23
N SER A 88 -7.82 5.61 1.60
CA SER A 88 -8.38 5.97 2.90
C SER A 88 -9.74 6.64 2.67
N GLY A 89 -10.77 6.19 3.37
CA GLY A 89 -12.13 6.72 3.22
C GLY A 89 -13.00 5.97 2.21
N GLN A 90 -14.31 6.10 2.38
CA GLN A 90 -15.29 5.18 1.78
C GLN A 90 -15.27 5.18 0.25
N ASN A 91 -15.18 6.35 -0.39
CA ASN A 91 -15.17 6.45 -1.86
C ASN A 91 -13.92 5.84 -2.48
N ALA A 92 -12.74 6.08 -1.88
CA ALA A 92 -11.48 5.51 -2.34
C ALA A 92 -11.48 3.99 -2.18
N ILE A 93 -12.00 3.47 -1.06
CA ILE A 93 -12.13 2.03 -0.83
C ILE A 93 -13.06 1.39 -1.85
N LEU A 94 -14.24 1.97 -2.09
CA LEU A 94 -15.18 1.49 -3.11
C LEU A 94 -14.56 1.45 -4.52
N SER A 95 -13.59 2.31 -4.80
CA SER A 95 -12.91 2.30 -6.11
C SER A 95 -12.02 1.08 -6.33
N VAL A 96 -11.58 0.41 -5.25
CA VAL A 96 -10.70 -0.78 -5.33
C VAL A 96 -11.40 -2.09 -5.00
N THR A 97 -12.62 -2.08 -4.47
CA THR A 97 -13.33 -3.31 -4.05
C THR A 97 -13.57 -4.29 -5.19
N ASN A 98 -13.64 -3.81 -6.43
CA ASN A 98 -13.87 -4.65 -7.60
C ASN A 98 -12.58 -5.13 -8.28
N THR A 99 -11.41 -4.76 -7.74
CA THR A 99 -10.13 -5.21 -8.30
C THR A 99 -9.90 -6.68 -7.96
N THR A 100 -9.24 -7.40 -8.86
CA THR A 100 -8.80 -8.79 -8.65
C THR A 100 -7.89 -8.88 -7.42
N LEU A 101 -7.05 -7.87 -7.18
CA LEU A 101 -6.19 -7.80 -6.00
C LEU A 101 -6.99 -7.75 -4.70
N HIS A 102 -8.04 -6.91 -4.63
CA HIS A 102 -8.91 -6.85 -3.46
C HIS A 102 -9.68 -8.16 -3.27
N GLY A 103 -10.29 -8.71 -4.33
CA GLY A 103 -11.02 -9.97 -4.27
C GLY A 103 -10.14 -11.11 -3.74
N ARG A 104 -8.94 -11.27 -4.30
CA ARG A 104 -7.95 -12.26 -3.84
C ARG A 104 -7.59 -12.09 -2.36
N ALA A 105 -7.47 -10.85 -1.89
CA ALA A 105 -7.16 -10.61 -0.47
C ALA A 105 -8.32 -11.01 0.45
N ILE A 106 -9.56 -10.70 0.07
CA ILE A 106 -10.76 -11.11 0.83
C ILE A 106 -10.90 -12.63 0.83
N ASP A 107 -10.80 -13.28 -0.32
CA ASP A 107 -10.85 -14.75 -0.45
C ASP A 107 -9.79 -15.43 0.43
N GLY A 108 -8.58 -14.84 0.47
CA GLY A 108 -7.48 -15.28 1.31
C GLY A 108 -7.79 -15.21 2.81
N ILE A 109 -8.42 -14.13 3.25
CA ILE A 109 -8.84 -13.94 4.64
C ILE A 109 -9.98 -14.91 4.99
N GLN A 110 -11.00 -15.01 4.13
CA GLN A 110 -12.12 -15.94 4.29
C GLN A 110 -11.64 -17.39 4.38
N SER A 111 -10.72 -17.79 3.49
CA SER A 111 -10.12 -19.12 3.48
C SER A 111 -9.29 -19.39 4.72
N PHE A 112 -8.52 -18.40 5.19
CA PHE A 112 -7.77 -18.50 6.43
C PHE A 112 -8.72 -18.76 7.59
N PHE A 113 -9.73 -17.91 7.81
CA PHE A 113 -10.65 -18.07 8.95
C PHE A 113 -11.69 -19.19 8.76
N GLN A 114 -11.80 -19.79 7.57
CA GLN A 114 -12.87 -20.72 7.20
C GLN A 114 -14.26 -20.10 7.37
N ASP A 115 -14.39 -18.83 6.98
CA ASP A 115 -15.63 -18.05 7.09
C ASP A 115 -15.89 -17.28 5.79
N GLU A 116 -16.73 -17.85 4.92
CA GLU A 116 -17.14 -17.23 3.65
C GLU A 116 -18.04 -15.99 3.86
N SER A 117 -18.58 -15.81 5.07
CA SER A 117 -19.43 -14.66 5.40
C SER A 117 -18.65 -13.45 5.91
N PHE A 118 -17.33 -13.59 6.05
CA PHE A 118 -16.46 -12.51 6.51
C PHE A 118 -16.54 -11.30 5.56
N ASN A 119 -17.15 -10.23 6.06
CA ASN A 119 -17.35 -8.98 5.34
C ASN A 119 -17.23 -7.79 6.31
N PRO A 120 -16.00 -7.43 6.72
CA PRO A 120 -15.81 -6.40 7.71
C PRO A 120 -15.94 -4.99 7.11
N GLU A 121 -16.16 -4.00 7.98
CA GLU A 121 -16.00 -2.60 7.61
C GLU A 121 -14.52 -2.29 7.38
N ILE A 122 -14.17 -1.90 6.16
CA ILE A 122 -12.81 -1.51 5.77
C ILE A 122 -12.73 0.02 5.79
N THR A 123 -11.73 0.56 6.49
CA THR A 123 -11.48 2.00 6.61
C THR A 123 -10.22 2.45 5.90
N ARG A 124 -9.31 1.51 5.60
CA ARG A 124 -8.12 1.78 4.79
C ARG A 124 -7.60 0.52 4.13
N ILE A 125 -7.06 0.69 2.92
CA ILE A 125 -6.35 -0.34 2.16
C ILE A 125 -4.97 0.18 1.77
N ARG A 126 -3.94 -0.67 1.88
CA ARG A 126 -2.62 -0.38 1.32
C ARG A 126 -2.15 -1.53 0.45
N TYR A 127 -1.62 -1.19 -0.71
CA TYR A 127 -0.83 -2.08 -1.54
C TYR A 127 0.64 -1.69 -1.47
N HIS A 128 1.49 -2.70 -1.33
CA HIS A 128 2.93 -2.61 -1.54
C HIS A 128 3.30 -3.85 -2.33
N ASP A 129 3.96 -3.77 -3.49
CA ASP A 129 4.39 -4.88 -4.36
C ASP A 129 4.16 -6.34 -3.91
N ASP A 130 4.66 -6.74 -2.73
CA ASP A 130 4.55 -8.09 -2.17
C ASP A 130 3.32 -8.39 -1.29
N ARG A 131 2.60 -7.38 -0.82
CA ARG A 131 1.52 -7.47 0.16
C ARG A 131 0.36 -6.50 -0.06
N TYR A 132 -0.80 -6.94 0.42
CA TYR A 132 -2.02 -6.16 0.50
C TYR A 132 -2.46 -6.08 1.96
N GLU A 133 -2.66 -4.87 2.45
CA GLU A 133 -3.03 -4.60 3.84
C GLU A 133 -4.44 -4.03 3.89
N ILE A 134 -5.27 -4.58 4.78
CA ILE A 134 -6.65 -4.18 5.00
C ILE A 134 -6.79 -3.78 6.47
N GLU A 135 -7.23 -2.55 6.70
CA GLU A 135 -7.49 -1.97 8.02
C GLU A 135 -8.99 -1.69 8.18
N GLY A 136 -9.48 -1.93 9.38
CA GLY A 136 -10.85 -1.62 9.80
C GLY A 136 -10.91 -1.39 11.31
N PRO A 137 -12.09 -1.09 11.88
CA PRO A 137 -12.26 -0.92 13.31
C PRO A 137 -11.77 -2.15 14.08
N GLY A 138 -10.69 -1.99 14.84
CA GLY A 138 -10.10 -3.06 15.65
C GLY A 138 -9.46 -4.21 14.85
N MET A 139 -9.26 -4.08 13.54
CA MET A 139 -8.72 -5.15 12.71
C MET A 139 -7.61 -4.68 11.77
N PHE A 140 -6.66 -5.56 11.52
CA PHE A 140 -5.61 -5.40 10.53
C PHE A 140 -5.28 -6.76 9.92
N PHE A 141 -5.25 -6.83 8.59
CA PHE A 141 -4.87 -8.01 7.83
C PHE A 141 -3.75 -7.64 6.86
N ARG A 142 -2.77 -8.53 6.72
CA ARG A 142 -1.73 -8.45 5.70
C ARG A 142 -1.70 -9.73 4.90
N VAL A 143 -2.07 -9.65 3.63
CA VAL A 143 -2.15 -10.76 2.70
C VAL A 143 -0.99 -10.66 1.70
N ASN A 144 -0.48 -11.77 1.19
CA ASN A 144 0.45 -11.77 0.07
C ASN A 144 -0.28 -11.32 -1.20
N ALA A 145 0.23 -10.27 -1.86
CA ALA A 145 -0.45 -9.67 -3.01
C ALA A 145 -0.57 -10.63 -4.20
N THR A 146 0.39 -11.54 -4.37
CA THR A 146 0.41 -12.50 -5.48
C THR A 146 -0.47 -13.72 -5.19
N THR A 147 -0.33 -14.33 -4.02
CA THR A 147 -0.96 -15.63 -3.72
C THR A 147 -2.29 -15.53 -2.99
N GLY A 148 -2.60 -14.39 -2.38
CA GLY A 148 -3.76 -14.27 -1.47
C GLY A 148 -3.53 -14.95 -0.12
N ALA A 149 -2.35 -15.52 0.16
CA ALA A 149 -2.11 -16.18 1.44
C ALA A 149 -2.02 -15.18 2.59
N MET A 150 -2.67 -15.49 3.72
CA MET A 150 -2.58 -14.69 4.93
C MET A 150 -1.13 -14.67 5.46
N ILE A 151 -0.52 -13.49 5.56
CA ILE A 151 0.84 -13.33 6.11
C ILE A 151 0.75 -13.09 7.63
N SER A 152 -0.10 -12.16 8.04
CA SER A 152 -0.31 -11.82 9.45
C SER A 152 -1.63 -11.11 9.65
N PHE A 153 -2.19 -11.20 10.85
CA PHE A 153 -3.38 -10.46 11.23
C PHE A 153 -3.28 -9.95 12.66
N ARG A 154 -4.09 -8.95 12.99
CA ARG A 154 -4.28 -8.43 14.33
C ARG A 154 -5.76 -8.09 14.53
N LEU A 155 -6.29 -8.51 15.67
CA LEU A 155 -7.67 -8.27 16.08
C LEU A 155 -7.63 -7.68 17.49
N ILE A 156 -8.26 -6.54 17.70
CA ILE A 156 -8.31 -5.79 18.95
C ILE A 156 -9.76 -5.41 19.24
N GLY A 157 -10.22 -5.74 20.45
CA GLY A 157 -11.54 -5.35 20.95
C GLY A 157 -12.67 -6.28 20.50
N ASN A 158 -13.83 -6.15 21.14
CA ASN A 158 -14.97 -7.03 20.89
C ASN A 158 -15.58 -6.88 19.49
N GLU A 159 -15.40 -5.72 18.85
CA GLU A 159 -15.94 -5.45 17.50
C GLU A 159 -15.25 -6.30 16.43
N SER A 160 -13.93 -6.49 16.54
CA SER A 160 -13.18 -7.40 15.65
C SER A 160 -13.43 -8.89 15.98
N VAL A 161 -13.88 -9.19 17.21
CA VAL A 161 -14.33 -10.53 17.63
C VAL A 161 -15.71 -10.87 17.05
N GLN A 162 -16.62 -9.91 16.94
CA GLN A 162 -17.93 -10.12 16.34
C GLN A 162 -17.84 -10.37 14.83
N ALA A 163 -16.87 -9.74 14.15
CA ALA A 163 -16.63 -9.95 12.72
C ALA A 163 -16.15 -11.37 12.36
N LEU A 164 -15.71 -12.18 13.34
CA LEU A 164 -15.16 -13.54 13.15
C LEU A 164 -15.96 -14.63 13.87
N ASN A 165 -17.16 -14.29 14.33
CA ASN A 165 -17.97 -15.15 15.18
C ASN A 165 -18.57 -16.30 14.35
N GLY A 166 -17.80 -17.37 14.17
CA GLY A 166 -18.13 -18.53 13.32
C GLY A 166 -16.92 -19.36 12.88
N SER A 167 -15.71 -18.80 12.98
CA SER A 167 -14.44 -19.43 12.58
C SER A 167 -13.92 -20.46 13.62
N GLU A 168 -13.64 -21.70 13.20
CA GLU A 168 -13.03 -22.73 14.08
C GLU A 168 -11.63 -22.33 14.56
N GLN A 169 -10.84 -21.67 13.70
CA GLN A 169 -9.50 -21.19 14.03
C GLN A 169 -9.53 -20.02 15.03
N TYR A 170 -10.63 -19.25 15.07
CA TYR A 170 -10.86 -18.25 16.10
C TYR A 170 -11.16 -18.88 17.47
N ALA A 171 -11.80 -20.05 17.54
CA ALA A 171 -12.03 -20.75 18.80
C ALA A 171 -10.70 -21.09 19.50
N GLU A 172 -9.70 -21.55 18.74
CA GLU A 172 -8.36 -21.83 19.25
C GLU A 172 -7.59 -20.56 19.66
N ALA A 173 -7.66 -19.49 18.85
CA ALA A 173 -7.04 -18.20 19.17
C ALA A 173 -7.67 -17.55 20.42
N ARG A 174 -8.99 -17.68 20.60
CA ARG A 174 -9.74 -17.23 21.77
C ARG A 174 -9.37 -18.06 23.02
N GLU A 175 -9.23 -19.37 22.91
CA GLU A 175 -8.75 -20.21 24.01
C GLU A 175 -7.34 -19.82 24.48
N ALA A 176 -6.43 -19.50 23.55
CA ALA A 176 -5.08 -19.04 23.87
C ALA A 176 -5.08 -17.70 24.63
N LEU A 177 -5.93 -16.75 24.22
CA LEU A 177 -6.11 -15.46 24.90
C LEU A 177 -6.69 -15.62 26.32
N THR A 178 -7.61 -16.57 26.51
CA THR A 178 -8.25 -16.79 27.82
C THR A 178 -7.34 -17.52 28.82
N ARG A 179 -6.33 -18.27 28.35
CA ARG A 179 -5.34 -18.96 29.19
C ARG A 179 -4.17 -18.09 29.65
N THR A 180 -4.07 -16.86 29.15
CA THR A 180 -2.98 -15.93 29.48
C THR A 180 -3.39 -14.87 30.51
N VAL A 181 -4.58 -15.01 31.12
CA VAL A 181 -5.08 -14.19 32.23
C VAL A 181 -5.07 -14.99 33.52
#